data_AF-A0A139SLU3-F1
#
_entry.id   AF-A0A139SLU3-F1
#
_cell.length_a   1.000
_cell.length_b   1.000
_cell.length_c   1.000
_cell.angle_alpha   90.00
_cell.angle_beta   90.00
_cell.angle_gamma   90.00
#
_symmetry.space_group_name_H-M   'P 1'
#
loop_
_entity.id
_entity.type
_entity.pdbx_description
1 polymer ?
#
loop_
_entity_poly.entity_id
_entity_poly.type
_entity_poly.pdbx_seq_one_letter_code
_entity_poly.pdbx_strand_id
1 'polypeptide(L)'
;MKAFKQPLWPKFLATAVVLNCATLGPLGRRLPAPGTWGSVAGLLYFTVFFAERYGVLGTLLLSAVGIYVAIAICGEAEFRLGKRDPGEIILDEFVAVPLCFLGWPLLTPELPNWLIFLSGFALFRLFDIVKPFGIKRLQELPGGLGVVVDDVAAALLACAVLHIGGALAIHLVL
;
A
#
# COMPACT_ATOMS: atom_id res chain seq x y z
N MET A 1 24.31 -14.17 2.83
CA MET A 1 22.92 -13.81 3.17
C MET A 1 22.06 -15.07 3.12
N LYS A 2 21.36 -15.43 4.20
CA LYS A 2 20.32 -16.47 4.12
C LYS A 2 19.21 -15.92 3.22
N ALA A 3 18.83 -16.65 2.17
CA ALA A 3 17.71 -16.27 1.33
C ALA A 3 16.45 -16.11 2.20
N PHE A 4 15.73 -15.01 2.03
CA PHE A 4 14.44 -14.81 2.69
C PHE A 4 13.52 -16.00 2.36
N LYS A 5 12.90 -16.58 3.38
CA LYS A 5 11.96 -17.69 3.22
C LYS A 5 10.54 -17.13 3.20
N GLN A 6 9.93 -17.12 2.03
CA GLN A 6 8.54 -16.70 1.86
C GLN A 6 7.58 -17.52 2.74
N PRO A 7 6.50 -16.92 3.27
CA PRO A 7 5.49 -17.65 4.02
C PRO A 7 4.92 -18.80 3.18
N LEU A 8 4.84 -20.00 3.78
CA LEU A 8 4.45 -21.21 3.06
C LEU A 8 2.95 -21.51 3.13
N TRP A 9 2.23 -20.90 4.08
CA TRP A 9 0.81 -21.17 4.30
C TRP A 9 -0.10 -20.91 3.07
N PRO A 10 0.17 -19.94 2.16
CA PRO A 10 -0.68 -19.74 0.99
C PRO A 10 -0.69 -20.94 0.03
N LYS A 11 0.35 -21.78 0.07
CA LYS A 11 0.46 -23.00 -0.76
C LYS A 11 -0.66 -23.99 -0.50
N PHE A 12 -1.23 -23.97 0.70
CA PHE A 12 -2.35 -24.84 1.08
C PHE A 12 -3.71 -24.27 0.66
N LEU A 13 -3.77 -23.04 0.12
CA LEU A 13 -4.98 -22.44 -0.41
C LEU A 13 -5.17 -22.79 -1.89
N ALA A 14 -6.43 -22.93 -2.33
CA ALA A 14 -6.77 -23.11 -3.73
C ALA A 14 -6.31 -21.91 -4.58
N THR A 15 -5.95 -22.15 -5.84
CA THR A 15 -5.46 -21.10 -6.77
C THR A 15 -6.46 -19.98 -6.96
N ALA A 16 -7.75 -20.32 -7.04
CA ALA A 16 -8.80 -19.31 -7.08
C ALA A 16 -8.76 -18.40 -5.85
N VAL A 17 -8.52 -18.91 -4.65
CA VAL A 17 -8.49 -18.10 -3.41
C VAL A 17 -7.29 -17.15 -3.44
N VAL A 18 -6.09 -17.67 -3.69
CA VAL A 18 -4.87 -16.84 -3.74
C VAL A 18 -4.99 -15.74 -4.77
N LEU A 19 -5.41 -16.07 -5.99
CA LEU A 19 -5.52 -15.08 -7.07
C LEU A 19 -6.65 -14.09 -6.81
N ASN A 20 -7.81 -14.50 -6.28
CA ASN A 20 -8.86 -13.55 -5.93
C ASN A 20 -8.43 -12.59 -4.81
N CYS A 21 -7.66 -13.06 -3.82
CA CYS A 21 -7.12 -12.18 -2.78
C CYS A 21 -6.07 -11.22 -3.34
N ALA A 22 -5.10 -11.71 -4.11
CA ALA A 22 -4.02 -10.90 -4.70
C ALA A 22 -4.56 -9.81 -5.64
N THR A 23 -5.61 -10.11 -6.41
CA THR A 23 -6.18 -9.20 -7.41
C THR A 23 -7.38 -8.39 -6.90
N LEU A 24 -7.73 -8.52 -5.60
CA LEU A 24 -9.00 -8.02 -5.05
C LEU A 24 -10.21 -8.39 -5.92
N GLY A 25 -10.18 -9.60 -6.48
CA GLY A 25 -11.24 -10.17 -7.31
C GLY A 25 -11.34 -9.51 -8.69
N PRO A 26 -12.48 -8.89 -9.06
CA PRO A 26 -12.65 -8.27 -10.37
C PRO A 26 -11.85 -6.99 -10.57
N LEU A 27 -11.47 -6.30 -9.49
CA LEU A 27 -10.78 -5.01 -9.57
C LEU A 27 -9.45 -5.15 -10.32
N GLY A 28 -8.62 -6.11 -9.91
CA GLY A 28 -7.33 -6.38 -10.53
C GLY A 28 -7.42 -7.03 -11.92
N ARG A 29 -8.48 -7.81 -12.17
CA ARG A 29 -8.60 -8.64 -13.38
C ARG A 29 -9.37 -8.01 -14.54
N ARG A 30 -10.22 -7.02 -14.29
CA ARG A 30 -11.15 -6.50 -15.31
C ARG A 30 -11.09 -5.00 -15.53
N LEU A 31 -10.59 -4.23 -14.56
CA LEU A 31 -10.58 -2.78 -14.67
C LEU A 31 -9.26 -2.28 -15.30
N PRO A 32 -9.31 -1.20 -16.11
CA PRO A 32 -8.10 -0.57 -16.61
C PRO A 32 -7.31 0.07 -15.46
N ALA A 33 -5.99 0.14 -15.61
CA ALA A 33 -5.05 0.63 -14.59
C ALA A 33 -5.33 0.03 -13.18
N PRO A 34 -5.21 -1.31 -13.01
CA PRO A 34 -5.56 -2.01 -11.78
C PRO A 34 -5.04 -1.38 -10.49
N GLY A 35 -3.77 -0.94 -10.46
CA GLY A 35 -3.18 -0.32 -9.27
C GLY A 35 -3.89 0.95 -8.81
N THR A 36 -4.57 1.67 -9.71
CA THR A 36 -5.45 2.78 -9.32
C THR A 36 -6.64 2.28 -8.51
N TRP A 37 -7.28 1.19 -8.94
CA TRP A 37 -8.40 0.59 -8.23
C TRP A 37 -7.98 -0.10 -6.94
N GLY A 38 -6.79 -0.69 -6.90
CA GLY A 38 -6.15 -1.18 -5.66
C GLY A 38 -5.97 -0.06 -4.64
N SER A 39 -5.40 1.06 -5.08
CA SER A 39 -5.19 2.24 -4.25
C SER A 39 -6.51 2.90 -3.80
N VAL A 40 -7.53 2.96 -4.66
CA VAL A 40 -8.87 3.47 -4.30
C VAL A 40 -9.53 2.55 -3.27
N ALA A 41 -9.44 1.24 -3.46
CA ALA A 41 -9.90 0.27 -2.47
C ALA A 41 -9.13 0.39 -1.15
N GLY A 42 -7.82 0.65 -1.20
CA GLY A 42 -6.98 0.91 -0.04
C GLY A 42 -7.38 2.18 0.71
N LEU A 43 -7.77 3.25 -0.01
CA LEU A 43 -8.29 4.47 0.59
C LEU A 43 -9.65 4.23 1.26
N LEU A 44 -10.54 3.47 0.64
CA LEU A 44 -11.80 3.06 1.25
C LEU A 44 -11.55 2.20 2.50
N TYR A 45 -10.59 1.28 2.44
CA TYR A 45 -10.17 0.45 3.56
C TYR A 45 -9.65 1.31 4.73
N PHE A 46 -8.79 2.27 4.45
CA PHE A 46 -8.30 3.22 5.45
C PHE A 46 -9.45 4.02 6.09
N THR A 47 -10.30 4.66 5.28
CA THR A 47 -11.38 5.53 5.79
C THR A 47 -12.39 4.76 6.64
N VAL A 48 -12.77 3.54 6.25
CA VAL A 48 -13.78 2.73 6.95
C VAL A 48 -13.22 2.08 8.22
N PHE A 49 -11.98 1.61 8.20
CA PHE A 49 -11.43 0.76 9.26
C PHE A 49 -10.39 1.46 10.15
N PHE A 50 -9.77 2.56 9.71
CA PHE A 50 -8.62 3.17 10.42
C PHE A 50 -8.87 4.61 10.84
N ALA A 51 -9.32 5.46 9.92
CA ALA A 51 -9.23 6.91 10.04
C ALA A 51 -9.67 7.46 11.41
N GLU A 52 -10.80 6.98 11.94
CA GLU A 52 -11.38 7.45 13.21
C GLU A 52 -11.24 6.45 14.37
N ARG A 53 -10.62 5.29 14.14
CA ARG A 53 -10.60 4.18 15.12
C ARG A 53 -9.25 3.98 15.79
N TYR A 54 -8.16 4.28 15.09
CA TYR A 54 -6.81 3.95 15.55
C TYR A 54 -5.87 5.15 15.44
N GLY A 55 -5.05 5.35 16.47
CA GLY A 55 -3.89 6.23 16.39
C GLY A 55 -2.75 5.62 15.56
N VAL A 56 -1.58 6.29 15.58
CA VAL A 56 -0.39 5.87 14.83
C VAL A 56 0.00 4.41 15.14
N LEU A 57 0.11 4.05 16.42
CA LEU A 57 0.53 2.70 16.82
C LEU A 57 -0.47 1.63 16.36
N GLY A 58 -1.78 1.86 16.54
CA GLY A 58 -2.81 0.91 16.11
C GLY A 58 -2.81 0.72 14.59
N THR A 59 -2.66 1.82 13.84
CA THR A 59 -2.56 1.78 12.37
C THR A 59 -1.33 1.00 11.92
N LEU A 60 -0.17 1.22 12.56
CA LEU A 60 1.06 0.47 12.26
C LEU A 60 0.91 -1.02 12.53
N LEU A 61 0.35 -1.41 13.68
CA LEU A 61 0.19 -2.82 14.05
C LEU A 61 -0.74 -3.55 13.07
N LEU A 62 -1.89 -2.95 12.73
CA LEU A 62 -2.83 -3.55 11.77
C LEU A 62 -2.27 -3.58 10.35
N SER A 63 -1.58 -2.51 9.93
CA SER A 63 -0.91 -2.48 8.62
C SER A 63 0.19 -3.53 8.53
N ALA A 64 0.95 -3.77 9.61
CA ALA A 64 1.97 -4.82 9.64
C ALA A 64 1.37 -6.22 9.43
N VAL A 65 0.18 -6.49 9.98
CA VAL A 65 -0.56 -7.74 9.72
C VAL A 65 -0.98 -7.80 8.25
N GLY A 66 -1.55 -6.72 7.71
CA GLY A 66 -1.94 -6.63 6.30
C GLY A 66 -0.76 -6.87 5.34
N ILE A 67 0.37 -6.22 5.60
CA ILE A 67 1.63 -6.36 4.85
C ILE A 67 2.15 -7.79 4.91
N TYR A 68 2.15 -8.43 6.08
CA TYR A 68 2.54 -9.83 6.21
C TYR A 68 1.67 -10.75 5.34
N VAL A 69 0.35 -10.53 5.35
CA VAL A 69 -0.59 -11.28 4.52
C VAL A 69 -0.35 -11.00 3.03
N ALA A 70 -0.14 -9.75 2.65
CA ALA A 70 0.15 -9.37 1.27
C ALA A 70 1.45 -10.02 0.77
N ILE A 71 2.54 -9.98 1.54
CA ILE A 71 3.82 -10.62 1.17
C ILE A 71 3.61 -12.12 0.88
N ALA A 72 2.79 -12.78 1.70
CA ALA A 72 2.48 -14.20 1.52
C ALA A 72 1.64 -14.44 0.24
N ILE A 73 0.53 -13.72 0.10
CA ILE A 73 -0.45 -13.91 -0.99
C ILE A 73 0.12 -13.45 -2.34
N CYS A 74 0.73 -12.27 -2.41
CA CYS A 74 1.33 -11.74 -3.63
C CYS A 74 2.49 -12.61 -4.11
N GLY A 75 3.37 -13.06 -3.21
CA GLY A 75 4.47 -13.94 -3.57
C GLY A 75 4.01 -15.31 -4.10
N GLU A 76 2.96 -15.88 -3.50
CA GLU A 76 2.36 -17.11 -4.03
C GLU A 76 1.60 -16.88 -5.35
N ALA A 77 0.94 -15.73 -5.51
CA ALA A 77 0.27 -15.36 -6.74
C ALA A 77 1.26 -15.17 -7.91
N GLU A 78 2.38 -14.47 -7.71
CA GLU A 78 3.48 -14.39 -8.68
C GLU A 78 3.92 -15.77 -9.16
N PHE A 79 4.17 -16.67 -8.20
CA PHE A 79 4.58 -18.04 -8.49
C PHE A 79 3.54 -18.78 -9.35
N ARG A 80 2.25 -18.69 -9.00
CA ARG A 80 1.16 -19.35 -9.73
C ARG A 80 0.88 -18.74 -11.10
N LEU A 81 1.11 -17.43 -11.26
CA LEU A 81 0.97 -16.72 -12.53
C LEU A 81 2.20 -16.88 -13.43
N GLY A 82 3.34 -17.29 -12.88
CA GLY A 82 4.60 -17.40 -13.61
C GLY A 82 5.12 -16.04 -14.11
N LYS A 83 4.73 -14.96 -13.43
CA LYS A 83 5.04 -13.57 -13.81
C LYS A 83 5.62 -12.86 -12.59
N ARG A 84 6.68 -12.09 -12.81
CA ARG A 84 7.23 -11.17 -11.81
C ARG A 84 6.46 -9.86 -11.87
N ASP A 85 6.03 -9.38 -10.71
CA ASP A 85 5.29 -8.13 -10.48
C ASP A 85 4.14 -7.93 -11.50
N PRO A 86 3.16 -8.85 -11.57
CA PRO A 86 2.06 -8.76 -12.52
C PRO A 86 1.14 -7.61 -12.09
N GLY A 87 0.94 -6.62 -12.95
CA GLY A 87 0.10 -5.45 -12.64
C GLY A 87 -1.40 -5.73 -12.41
N GLU A 88 -1.84 -7.00 -12.35
CA GLU A 88 -3.17 -7.40 -11.87
C GLU A 88 -3.20 -7.73 -10.37
N ILE A 89 -2.03 -7.99 -9.76
CA ILE A 89 -1.84 -8.07 -8.31
C ILE A 89 -1.87 -6.63 -7.79
N ILE A 90 -2.81 -6.37 -6.87
CA ILE A 90 -3.08 -5.02 -6.36
C ILE A 90 -3.31 -5.00 -4.84
N LEU A 91 -2.96 -6.10 -4.17
CA LEU A 91 -3.11 -6.27 -2.74
C LEU A 91 -2.01 -5.55 -1.96
N ASP A 92 -0.80 -5.48 -2.53
CA ASP A 92 0.33 -4.64 -2.11
C ASP A 92 -0.08 -3.16 -1.98
N GLU A 93 -0.65 -2.57 -3.02
CA GLU A 93 -1.04 -1.16 -3.00
C GLU A 93 -2.17 -0.94 -1.99
N PHE A 94 -3.16 -1.85 -1.98
CA PHE A 94 -4.28 -1.81 -1.03
C PHE A 94 -3.83 -1.78 0.44
N VAL A 95 -2.89 -2.65 0.84
CA VAL A 95 -2.42 -2.71 2.22
C VAL A 95 -1.44 -1.59 2.58
N ALA A 96 -0.81 -0.95 1.58
CA ALA A 96 0.13 0.13 1.79
C ALA A 96 -0.58 1.47 2.07
N VAL A 97 -1.75 1.74 1.46
CA VAL A 97 -2.45 3.04 1.58
C VAL A 97 -2.65 3.55 3.02
N PRO A 98 -3.01 2.73 4.04
CA PRO A 98 -3.12 3.21 5.42
C PRO A 98 -1.84 3.88 5.96
N LEU A 99 -0.66 3.48 5.47
CA LEU A 99 0.61 4.07 5.87
C LEU A 99 0.80 5.50 5.36
N CYS A 100 0.14 5.89 4.27
CA CYS A 100 0.15 7.27 3.75
C CYS A 100 -0.41 8.29 4.75
N PHE A 101 -1.23 7.83 5.71
CA PHE A 101 -2.03 8.67 6.59
C PHE A 101 -1.67 8.49 8.07
N LEU A 102 -0.48 7.97 8.37
CA LEU A 102 -0.01 7.88 9.76
C LEU A 102 0.02 9.29 10.39
N GLY A 103 -0.72 9.49 11.48
CA GLY A 103 -0.77 10.78 12.16
C GLY A 103 -1.56 11.86 11.42
N TRP A 104 -2.39 11.51 10.44
CA TRP A 104 -3.21 12.47 9.69
C TRP A 104 -4.08 13.42 10.55
N PRO A 105 -4.58 13.08 11.77
CA PRO A 105 -5.36 14.02 12.57
C PRO A 105 -4.56 15.24 13.05
N LEU A 106 -3.23 15.20 12.97
CA LEU A 106 -2.38 16.36 13.26
C LEU A 106 -2.48 17.44 12.17
N LEU A 107 -2.98 17.09 10.98
CA LEU A 107 -3.12 17.98 9.83
C LEU A 107 -4.53 18.58 9.72
N THR A 108 -5.53 18.00 10.40
CA THR A 108 -6.95 18.37 10.27
C THR A 108 -7.35 19.72 10.87
N PRO A 109 -6.66 20.29 11.89
CA PRO A 109 -6.99 21.63 12.35
C PRO A 109 -6.81 22.71 11.27
N GLU A 110 -6.02 22.41 10.25
CA GLU A 110 -5.50 23.37 9.28
C GLU A 110 -6.01 23.09 7.85
N LEU A 111 -6.39 21.83 7.57
CA LEU A 111 -6.83 21.38 6.25
C LEU A 111 -8.09 20.51 6.36
N PRO A 112 -9.04 20.64 5.41
CA PRO A 112 -10.21 19.77 5.39
C PRO A 112 -9.81 18.32 5.07
N ASN A 113 -10.44 17.35 5.75
CA ASN A 113 -10.10 15.92 5.66
C ASN A 113 -10.05 15.39 4.21
N TRP A 114 -10.98 15.81 3.35
CA TRP A 114 -11.02 15.37 1.96
C TRP A 114 -9.77 15.77 1.18
N LEU A 115 -9.19 16.94 1.49
CA LEU A 115 -7.98 17.43 0.84
C LEU A 115 -6.75 16.64 1.32
N ILE A 116 -6.69 16.30 2.61
CA ILE A 116 -5.64 15.43 3.16
C ILE A 116 -5.68 14.06 2.49
N PHE A 117 -6.87 13.44 2.39
CA PHE A 117 -7.06 12.12 1.80
C PHE A 117 -6.76 12.09 0.30
N LEU A 118 -7.24 13.10 -0.43
CA LEU A 118 -6.95 13.23 -1.86
C LEU A 118 -5.45 13.46 -2.11
N SER A 119 -4.81 14.29 -1.29
CA SER A 119 -3.37 14.58 -1.41
C SER A 119 -2.53 13.35 -1.10
N GLY A 120 -2.82 12.64 -0.01
CA GLY A 120 -2.11 11.41 0.33
C GLY A 120 -2.29 10.31 -0.73
N PHE A 121 -3.50 10.16 -1.27
CA PHE A 121 -3.76 9.25 -2.40
C PHE A 121 -2.95 9.63 -3.65
N ALA A 122 -2.97 10.92 -4.03
CA ALA A 122 -2.25 11.40 -5.21
C ALA A 122 -0.74 11.26 -5.06
N LEU A 123 -0.18 11.59 -3.88
CA LEU A 123 1.24 11.41 -3.57
C LEU A 123 1.64 9.94 -3.60
N PHE A 124 0.82 9.05 -3.02
CA PHE A 124 1.06 7.62 -3.08
C PHE A 124 1.12 7.11 -4.51
N ARG A 125 0.13 7.43 -5.35
CA ARG A 125 0.14 7.03 -6.77
C ARG A 125 1.34 7.60 -7.51
N LEU A 126 1.71 8.85 -7.25
CA LEU A 126 2.89 9.45 -7.85
C LEU A 126 4.16 8.66 -7.48
N PHE A 127 4.34 8.34 -6.20
CA PHE A 127 5.55 7.66 -5.73
C PHE A 127 5.58 6.17 -6.05
N ASP A 128 4.44 5.50 -6.12
CA ASP A 128 4.35 4.13 -6.62
C ASP A 128 4.60 4.08 -8.15
N ILE A 129 4.15 5.07 -8.93
CA ILE A 129 4.44 5.06 -10.38
C ILE A 129 5.92 5.39 -10.64
N VAL A 130 6.47 6.37 -9.92
CA VAL A 130 7.83 6.89 -10.18
C VAL A 130 8.92 6.07 -9.47
N LYS A 131 8.62 5.50 -8.30
CA LYS A 131 9.54 4.75 -7.42
C LYS A 131 10.89 5.46 -7.22
N PRO A 132 10.90 6.72 -6.72
CA PRO A 132 12.12 7.53 -6.57
C PRO A 132 13.06 6.98 -5.49
N PHE A 133 14.24 7.60 -5.35
CA PHE A 133 15.20 7.33 -4.26
C PHE A 133 15.65 5.87 -4.11
N GLY A 134 15.59 5.10 -5.20
CA GLY A 134 15.96 3.69 -5.20
C GLY A 134 14.87 2.74 -4.71
N ILE A 135 13.63 3.21 -4.49
CA ILE A 135 12.46 2.36 -4.19
C ILE A 135 12.33 1.25 -5.24
N LYS A 136 12.60 1.56 -6.52
CA LYS A 136 12.60 0.58 -7.62
C LYS A 136 13.51 -0.64 -7.38
N ARG A 137 14.61 -0.48 -6.63
CA ARG A 137 15.52 -1.60 -6.30
C ARG A 137 14.90 -2.59 -5.31
N LEU A 138 13.89 -2.18 -4.55
CA LEU A 138 13.19 -3.06 -3.61
C LEU A 138 12.44 -4.17 -4.37
N GLN A 139 12.05 -3.93 -5.61
CA GLN A 139 11.49 -4.94 -6.52
C GLN A 139 12.45 -6.09 -6.84
N GLU A 140 13.75 -5.90 -6.60
CA GLU A 140 14.77 -6.94 -6.78
C GLU A 140 14.75 -7.98 -5.65
N LEU A 141 14.10 -7.68 -4.51
CA LEU A 141 13.94 -8.61 -3.40
C LEU A 141 13.17 -9.87 -3.82
N PRO A 142 13.46 -11.03 -3.20
CA PRO A 142 12.88 -12.29 -3.61
C PRO A 142 11.43 -12.46 -3.16
N GLY A 143 10.60 -13.00 -4.05
CA GLY A 143 9.21 -13.34 -3.81
C GLY A 143 8.37 -12.12 -3.41
N GLY A 144 7.33 -12.34 -2.60
CA GLY A 144 6.38 -11.28 -2.25
C GLY A 144 6.95 -10.10 -1.46
N LEU A 145 8.21 -10.16 -0.98
CA LEU A 145 8.87 -8.95 -0.46
C LEU A 145 9.09 -7.92 -1.58
N GLY A 146 9.56 -8.38 -2.75
CA GLY A 146 9.80 -7.48 -3.87
C GLY A 146 8.53 -6.87 -4.45
N VAL A 147 7.38 -7.50 -4.19
CA VAL A 147 6.07 -7.03 -4.65
C VAL A 147 5.44 -6.00 -3.70
N VAL A 148 5.70 -6.09 -2.39
CA VAL A 148 4.97 -5.29 -1.39
C VAL A 148 5.82 -4.15 -0.82
N VAL A 149 7.14 -4.33 -0.72
CA VAL A 149 7.99 -3.42 0.07
C VAL A 149 8.25 -2.10 -0.65
N ASP A 150 8.24 -2.07 -1.97
CA ASP A 150 8.30 -0.84 -2.77
C ASP A 150 7.05 0.03 -2.59
N ASP A 151 5.85 -0.56 -2.58
CA ASP A 151 4.59 0.14 -2.24
C ASP A 151 4.57 0.67 -0.81
N VAL A 152 5.04 -0.12 0.15
CA VAL A 152 5.19 0.33 1.54
C VAL A 152 6.14 1.53 1.62
N ALA A 153 7.26 1.49 0.90
CA ALA A 153 8.21 2.60 0.85
C ALA A 153 7.61 3.84 0.18
N ALA A 154 6.84 3.68 -0.92
CA ALA A 154 6.13 4.76 -1.58
C ALA A 154 5.08 5.39 -0.66
N ALA A 155 4.34 4.59 0.12
CA ALA A 155 3.35 5.06 1.08
C ALA A 155 3.97 5.84 2.24
N LEU A 156 5.11 5.37 2.78
CA LEU A 156 5.83 6.10 3.83
C LEU A 156 6.42 7.42 3.30
N LEU A 157 6.91 7.44 2.06
CA LEU A 157 7.35 8.68 1.41
C LEU A 157 6.18 9.65 1.20
N ALA A 158 5.01 9.14 0.77
CA ALA A 158 3.79 9.93 0.65
C ALA A 158 3.38 10.54 2.00
N CYS A 159 3.42 9.76 3.08
CA CYS A 159 3.16 10.22 4.44
C CYS A 159 4.13 11.35 4.84
N ALA A 160 5.43 11.16 4.64
CA ALA A 160 6.43 12.17 4.98
C ALA A 160 6.21 13.49 4.22
N VAL A 161 5.98 13.41 2.91
CA VAL A 161 5.73 14.58 2.06
C VAL A 161 4.43 15.28 2.43
N LEU A 162 3.38 14.51 2.76
CA LEU A 162 2.10 15.05 3.20
C LEU A 162 2.24 15.87 4.49
N HIS A 163 3.00 15.36 5.47
CA HIS A 163 3.27 16.08 6.72
C HIS A 163 4.16 17.31 6.53
N ILE A 164 5.21 17.21 5.72
CA ILE A 164 6.07 18.35 5.40
C ILE A 164 5.26 19.44 4.69
N GLY A 165 4.47 19.07 3.69
CA GLY A 165 3.61 20.00 2.96
C GLY A 165 2.56 20.65 3.87
N GLY A 166 1.93 19.88 4.76
CA GLY A 166 1.01 20.41 5.76
C GLY A 166 1.68 21.40 6.71
N ALA A 167 2.86 21.06 7.26
CA ALA A 167 3.62 21.95 8.14
C ALA A 167 4.01 23.27 7.44
N LEU A 168 4.43 23.21 6.17
CA LEU A 168 4.76 24.41 5.39
C LEU A 168 3.52 25.27 5.09
N ALA A 169 2.37 24.65 4.80
CA ALA A 169 1.13 25.37 4.57
C ALA A 169 0.70 26.17 5.81
N ILE A 170 0.86 25.60 7.01
CA ILE A 170 0.56 26.27 8.29
C ILE A 170 1.41 27.54 8.45
N HIS A 171 2.71 27.46 8.18
CA HIS A 171 3.62 28.59 8.29
C HIS A 171 3.39 29.71 7.26
N LEU A 172 2.66 29.45 6.18
CA LEU A 172 2.32 30.45 5.16
C LEU A 172 0.98 31.15 5.44
N VAL A 173 0.15 30.59 6.33
CA VAL A 173 -1.19 31.10 6.68
C VAL A 173 -1.18 31.91 7.99
N LEU A 174 -0.16 31.72 8.84
CA LEU A 174 0.12 32.51 10.06
C LEU A 174 1.14 33.62 9.79
#